data_AF-A0A357M6V3-F1
#
_entry.id   AF-A0A357M6V3-F1
#
_cell.length_a   1.000
_cell.length_b   1.000
_cell.length_c   1.000
_cell.angle_alpha   90.00
_cell.angle_beta   90.00
_cell.angle_gamma   90.00
#
_symmetry.space_group_name_H-M   'P 1'
#
loop_
_entity.id
_entity.type
_entity.pdbx_description
1 polymer ?
#
loop_
_entity_poly.entity_id
_entity_poly.type
_entity_poly.pdbx_seq_one_letter_code
_entity_poly.pdbx_strand_id
1 'polypeptide(L)'
;TRLTIACMNHGWNDGGYSNSVDITGYNYGQREDQYLIDHEQFPDRIMIGSESTSCTTTRGIYENDDVKGYCSSYGDQIPEWSCSHEKSWQDMVNHPHLTGIFVWTGFDYRGEPTPYEWPCIGSHFGIMDYCGFPKDAYYFYKAAWTEEPMVHILPHWNWPDKIGEEIDVWAYSNCETVELVLNGHSLGEKSVDRNSRMEWKVCYAPGELIAIGKIAGKEITRKVVAKTGTPDRIRLELDKNEVKANGTDIAMIKVSILDASGEVVPMADNEVMFTIEGPGKIIGVGNGDPSSHEPDKANRRRAFNGHCLAIVQANKEPGDIVIRATSVSLQAAVAVIRVE
;
A
#
# COMPACT_ATOMS: atom_id res chain seq x y z
N THR A 1 3.70 6.89 35.55
CA THR A 1 4.43 5.73 34.98
C THR A 1 4.52 5.75 33.46
N ARG A 2 3.84 6.67 32.76
CA ARG A 2 3.99 6.86 31.31
C ARG A 2 4.59 8.23 31.04
N LEU A 3 5.46 8.30 30.03
CA LEU A 3 6.12 9.52 29.59
C LEU A 3 5.12 10.43 28.87
N THR A 4 5.28 11.73 29.05
CA THR A 4 4.57 12.79 28.36
C THR A 4 5.28 13.14 27.04
N ILE A 5 4.52 13.49 26.01
CA ILE A 5 5.04 13.85 24.69
C ILE A 5 4.30 15.06 24.13
N ALA A 6 5.04 15.91 23.42
CA ALA A 6 4.51 16.96 22.56
C ALA A 6 4.92 16.70 21.12
N CYS A 7 3.98 16.76 20.17
CA CYS A 7 4.22 16.54 18.74
C CYS A 7 4.10 17.88 18.01
N MET A 8 5.21 18.42 17.53
CA MET A 8 5.29 19.81 17.08
C MET A 8 5.70 19.88 15.62
N ASN A 9 4.96 20.65 14.82
CA ASN A 9 5.28 20.93 13.41
C ASN A 9 5.98 22.29 13.21
N HIS A 10 5.98 23.15 14.22
CA HIS A 10 6.60 24.48 14.23
C HIS A 10 7.05 24.81 15.66
N GLY A 11 7.95 25.78 15.78
CA GLY A 11 8.50 26.25 17.04
C GLY A 11 9.47 25.25 17.65
N TRP A 12 9.06 23.98 17.78
CA TRP A 12 9.79 22.86 18.39
C TRP A 12 10.37 23.26 19.76
N ASN A 13 11.52 23.92 19.79
CA ASN A 13 12.15 24.42 21.02
C ASN A 13 11.80 25.83 21.44
N ASP A 14 11.16 26.59 20.54
CA ASP A 14 10.74 27.95 20.83
C ASP A 14 9.69 27.97 21.95
N GLY A 15 9.84 28.92 22.88
CA GLY A 15 8.89 29.11 23.98
C GLY A 15 8.97 28.07 25.10
N GLY A 16 9.91 27.11 25.04
CA GLY A 16 10.22 26.19 26.15
C GLY A 16 9.25 25.01 26.33
N TYR A 17 8.36 24.76 25.36
CA TYR A 17 7.38 23.67 25.46
C TYR A 17 8.03 22.28 25.51
N SER A 18 9.07 22.04 24.69
CA SER A 18 9.88 20.81 24.72
C SER A 18 10.53 20.52 26.08
N ASN A 19 10.74 21.54 26.93
CA ASN A 19 11.32 21.35 28.26
C ASN A 19 10.28 20.90 29.30
N SER A 20 9.00 20.90 28.95
CA SER A 20 7.88 20.55 29.84
C SER A 20 7.37 19.13 29.63
N VAL A 21 7.98 18.37 28.71
CA VAL A 21 7.60 16.99 28.36
C VAL A 21 8.80 16.06 28.46
N ASP A 22 8.53 14.78 28.68
CA ASP A 22 9.59 13.75 28.79
C ASP A 22 10.19 13.39 27.42
N ILE A 23 9.37 13.42 26.35
CA ILE A 23 9.77 13.14 24.97
C ILE A 23 9.39 14.32 24.08
N THR A 24 10.32 14.73 23.22
CA THR A 24 10.08 15.76 22.20
C THR A 24 9.78 15.09 20.86
N GLY A 25 8.56 15.32 20.36
CA GLY A 25 8.06 14.83 19.08
C GLY A 25 8.21 15.89 17.98
N TYR A 26 8.80 15.46 16.87
CA TYR A 26 9.04 16.25 15.68
C TYR A 26 8.09 15.82 14.55
N ASN A 27 7.07 16.64 14.27
CA ASN A 27 6.30 16.49 13.04
C ASN A 27 7.10 17.08 11.88
N TYR A 28 7.45 16.22 10.94
CA TYR A 28 8.24 16.55 9.75
C TYR A 28 9.58 17.19 10.10
N GLY A 29 10.29 16.64 11.09
CA GLY A 29 11.57 17.18 11.59
C GLY A 29 12.74 17.06 10.61
N GLN A 30 12.57 16.29 9.52
CA GLN A 30 13.51 16.26 8.40
C GLN A 30 13.53 17.59 7.63
N ARG A 31 12.50 18.43 7.79
CA ARG A 31 12.49 19.77 7.21
C ARG A 31 13.56 20.59 7.89
N GLU A 32 14.46 21.14 7.07
CA GLU A 32 15.57 21.96 7.54
C GLU A 32 16.47 21.24 8.56
N ASP A 33 16.45 19.89 8.57
CA ASP A 33 17.19 19.04 9.51
C ASP A 33 16.94 19.40 11.00
N GLN A 34 15.74 19.90 11.33
CA GLN A 34 15.44 20.49 12.63
C GLN A 34 15.74 19.55 13.81
N TYR A 35 15.39 18.26 13.73
CA TYR A 35 15.70 17.34 14.84
C TYR A 35 17.21 17.13 15.03
N LEU A 36 18.04 17.33 14.00
CA LEU A 36 19.50 17.17 14.09
C LEU A 36 20.10 18.41 14.74
N ILE A 37 19.66 19.58 14.29
CA ILE A 37 20.05 20.88 14.87
C ILE A 37 19.69 20.91 16.36
N ASP A 38 18.51 20.40 16.71
CA ASP A 38 18.06 20.33 18.09
C ASP A 38 18.87 19.34 18.91
N HIS A 39 19.27 18.20 18.34
CA HIS A 39 20.06 17.20 19.05
C HIS A 39 21.43 17.76 19.45
N GLU A 40 22.06 18.55 18.58
CA GLU A 40 23.32 19.24 18.91
C GLU A 40 23.17 20.18 20.12
N GLN A 41 22.02 20.83 20.26
CA GLN A 41 21.73 21.75 21.37
C GLN A 41 21.26 21.02 22.65
N PHE A 42 20.57 19.88 22.49
CA PHE A 42 19.95 19.13 23.56
C PHE A 42 20.30 17.63 23.45
N PRO A 43 21.58 17.25 23.66
CA PRO A 43 22.08 15.90 23.37
C PRO A 43 21.43 14.80 24.22
N ASP A 44 20.96 15.13 25.42
CA ASP A 44 20.33 14.17 26.35
C ASP A 44 18.80 14.04 26.16
N ARG A 45 18.22 14.80 25.23
CA ARG A 45 16.77 14.79 25.01
C ARG A 45 16.34 13.54 24.27
N ILE A 46 15.23 12.96 24.71
CA ILE A 46 14.59 11.86 24.01
C ILE A 46 13.76 12.43 22.86
N MET A 47 14.15 12.08 21.63
CA MET A 47 13.56 12.62 20.40
C MET A 47 12.85 11.54 19.60
N ILE A 48 11.74 11.90 18.96
CA ILE A 48 11.01 10.99 18.07
C ILE A 48 10.42 11.76 16.88
N GLY A 49 10.43 11.15 15.69
CA GLY A 49 9.64 11.64 14.56
C GLY A 49 8.16 11.34 14.82
N SER A 50 7.43 12.28 15.43
CA SER A 50 6.03 12.05 15.85
C SER A 50 5.03 12.04 14.69
N GLU A 51 5.43 12.60 13.55
CA GLU A 51 4.73 12.50 12.27
C GLU A 51 5.80 12.64 11.16
N SER A 52 5.88 11.68 10.24
CA SER A 52 6.97 11.61 9.27
C SER A 52 6.49 11.14 7.90
N THR A 53 7.29 11.37 6.86
CA THR A 53 6.96 11.05 5.47
C THR A 53 5.84 11.94 4.90
N SER A 54 4.57 11.55 4.99
CA SER A 54 3.44 12.19 4.26
C SER A 54 3.59 12.15 2.73
N CYS A 55 4.20 11.09 2.19
CA CYS A 55 4.32 10.87 0.74
C CYS A 55 2.95 10.46 0.17
N THR A 56 2.57 11.01 -0.98
CA THR A 56 1.26 10.78 -1.60
C THR A 56 1.38 9.80 -2.77
N THR A 57 0.62 8.71 -2.73
CA THR A 57 0.59 7.67 -3.78
C THR A 57 -0.84 7.11 -3.95
N THR A 58 -1.17 6.64 -5.14
CA THR A 58 -2.44 5.94 -5.43
C THR A 58 -2.14 4.51 -5.87
N ARG A 59 -2.79 3.52 -5.23
CA ARG A 59 -2.51 2.09 -5.43
C ARG A 59 -2.53 1.71 -6.91
N GLY A 60 -1.42 1.19 -7.43
CA GLY A 60 -1.35 0.64 -8.79
C GLY A 60 -1.36 1.68 -9.91
N ILE A 61 -1.20 2.96 -9.57
CA ILE A 61 -1.00 4.05 -10.53
C ILE A 61 0.49 4.39 -10.56
N TYR A 62 1.04 4.62 -11.75
CA TYR A 62 2.49 4.86 -11.95
C TYR A 62 2.79 6.13 -12.76
N GLU A 63 1.77 6.95 -12.99
CA GLU A 63 1.84 8.30 -13.56
C GLU A 63 0.82 9.19 -12.87
N ASN A 64 1.17 10.44 -12.60
CA ASN A 64 0.23 11.40 -12.01
C ASN A 64 -0.90 11.75 -12.99
N ASP A 65 -2.13 11.86 -12.49
CA ASP A 65 -3.30 12.26 -13.29
C ASP A 65 -4.12 13.28 -12.49
N ASP A 66 -3.96 14.57 -12.82
CA ASP A 66 -4.63 15.66 -12.11
C ASP A 66 -6.15 15.68 -12.31
N VAL A 67 -6.65 15.08 -13.39
CA VAL A 67 -8.09 15.05 -13.70
C VAL A 67 -8.77 13.97 -12.86
N LYS A 68 -8.15 12.80 -12.73
CA LYS A 68 -8.65 11.70 -11.89
C LYS A 68 -8.23 11.83 -10.42
N GLY A 69 -7.25 12.70 -10.15
CA GLY A 69 -6.67 12.91 -8.84
C GLY A 69 -5.85 11.70 -8.38
N TYR A 70 -5.00 11.16 -9.26
CA TYR A 70 -4.14 10.03 -8.94
C TYR A 70 -2.68 10.46 -8.79
N CYS A 71 -2.04 9.97 -7.73
CA CYS A 71 -0.61 10.12 -7.51
C CYS A 71 0.13 8.85 -7.91
N SER A 72 1.27 9.03 -8.58
CA SER A 72 2.18 7.95 -8.94
C SER A 72 2.68 7.17 -7.72
N SER A 73 2.71 5.85 -7.80
CA SER A 73 3.24 4.96 -6.75
C SER A 73 4.77 5.04 -6.62
N TYR A 74 5.45 5.75 -7.53
CA TYR A 74 6.85 6.14 -7.34
C TYR A 74 7.01 7.27 -6.31
N GLY A 75 5.92 7.92 -5.88
CA GLY A 75 5.96 8.96 -4.86
C GLY A 75 6.72 10.22 -5.31
N ASP A 76 6.60 10.57 -6.59
CA ASP A 76 7.29 11.72 -7.21
C ASP A 76 6.59 13.06 -6.90
N GLN A 77 5.31 13.04 -6.57
CA GLN A 77 4.57 14.20 -6.08
C GLN A 77 4.73 14.30 -4.55
N ILE A 78 5.71 15.09 -4.10
CA ILE A 78 6.04 15.27 -2.68
C ILE A 78 5.61 16.67 -2.24
N PRO A 79 4.61 16.80 -1.34
CA PRO A 79 4.28 18.09 -0.72
C PRO A 79 5.49 18.75 -0.05
N GLU A 80 5.51 20.08 0.06
CA GLU A 80 6.67 20.82 0.58
C GLU A 80 7.14 20.37 1.97
N TRP A 81 6.21 19.95 2.84
CA TRP A 81 6.54 19.47 4.18
C TRP A 81 6.91 17.97 4.25
N SER A 82 6.70 17.26 3.15
CA SER A 82 6.81 15.81 3.04
C SER A 82 8.22 15.38 2.65
N CYS A 83 8.46 14.07 2.65
CA CYS A 83 9.63 13.45 2.05
C CYS A 83 9.29 12.04 1.56
N SER A 84 10.20 11.40 0.81
CA SER A 84 10.00 9.99 0.43
C SER A 84 10.02 9.06 1.64
N HIS A 85 9.42 7.88 1.49
CA HIS A 85 9.51 6.82 2.51
C HIS A 85 10.96 6.44 2.83
N GLU A 86 11.81 6.38 1.79
CA GLU A 86 13.24 6.11 1.92
C GLU A 86 13.96 7.18 2.73
N LYS A 87 13.76 8.48 2.44
CA LYS A 87 14.40 9.58 3.19
C LYS A 87 14.04 9.51 4.67
N SER A 88 12.75 9.43 4.98
CA SER A 88 12.23 9.35 6.36
C SER A 88 12.84 8.18 7.14
N TRP A 89 12.93 7.00 6.51
CA TRP A 89 13.48 5.83 7.16
C TRP A 89 15.01 5.88 7.28
N GLN A 90 15.71 6.34 6.24
CA GLN A 90 17.16 6.50 6.26
C GLN A 90 17.61 7.49 7.32
N ASP A 91 16.86 8.58 7.53
CA ASP A 91 17.15 9.52 8.61
C ASP A 91 17.11 8.83 9.98
N MET A 92 16.10 8.00 10.24
CA MET A 92 16.04 7.21 11.48
C MET A 92 17.25 6.27 11.60
N VAL A 93 17.53 5.49 10.55
CA VAL A 93 18.63 4.51 10.56
C VAL A 93 20.00 5.17 10.77
N ASN A 94 20.22 6.35 10.18
CA ASN A 94 21.48 7.06 10.22
C ASN A 94 21.66 7.92 11.48
N HIS A 95 20.59 8.17 12.24
CA HIS A 95 20.60 9.04 13.42
C HIS A 95 20.03 8.32 14.66
N PRO A 96 20.84 7.50 15.36
CA PRO A 96 20.39 6.66 16.48
C PRO A 96 19.77 7.40 17.68
N HIS A 97 19.91 8.73 17.77
CA HIS A 97 19.24 9.55 18.79
C HIS A 97 17.74 9.77 18.48
N LEU A 98 17.32 9.58 17.23
CA LEU A 98 15.91 9.52 16.85
C LEU A 98 15.37 8.14 17.22
N THR A 99 14.54 8.09 18.25
CA THR A 99 14.08 6.83 18.85
C THR A 99 13.01 6.09 18.04
N GLY A 100 12.52 6.69 16.95
CA GLY A 100 11.55 6.10 16.03
C GLY A 100 10.84 7.13 15.17
N ILE A 101 9.96 6.64 14.29
CA ILE A 101 9.08 7.46 13.44
C ILE A 101 7.64 6.95 13.47
N PHE A 102 6.68 7.86 13.33
CA PHE A 102 5.28 7.57 13.03
C PHE A 102 4.97 8.07 11.62
N VAL A 103 4.91 7.14 10.67
CA VAL A 103 4.64 7.44 9.26
C VAL A 103 3.21 7.97 9.11
N TRP A 104 3.06 9.12 8.46
CA TRP A 104 1.78 9.63 7.97
C TRP A 104 1.56 9.07 6.56
N THR A 105 0.70 8.06 6.33
CA THR A 105 -0.09 7.28 7.32
C THR A 105 0.03 5.78 7.08
N GLY A 106 -0.47 4.97 8.02
CA GLY A 106 -0.59 3.52 7.85
C GLY A 106 -1.62 3.11 6.79
N PHE A 107 -2.79 3.74 6.83
CA PHE A 107 -3.91 3.52 5.91
C PHE A 107 -4.40 4.87 5.39
N ASP A 108 -4.84 4.92 4.15
CA ASP A 108 -5.63 6.06 3.69
C ASP A 108 -6.90 6.22 4.54
N TYR A 109 -7.38 7.45 4.61
CA TYR A 109 -8.57 7.86 5.34
C TYR A 109 -9.45 8.77 4.47
N ARG A 110 -10.66 9.06 4.96
CA ARG A 110 -11.60 9.97 4.27
C ARG A 110 -11.23 11.42 4.52
N GLY A 111 -11.37 12.26 3.49
CA GLY A 111 -10.98 13.68 3.53
C GLY A 111 -9.47 13.87 3.30
N GLU A 112 -9.01 15.11 3.47
CA GLU A 112 -7.63 15.54 3.24
C GLU A 112 -6.99 14.94 1.97
N PRO A 113 -7.60 15.17 0.80
CA PRO A 113 -7.20 14.51 -0.45
C PRO A 113 -5.94 15.13 -1.08
N THR A 114 -5.03 15.67 -0.26
CA THR A 114 -3.77 16.26 -0.71
C THR A 114 -3.02 15.27 -1.61
N PRO A 115 -2.51 15.72 -2.76
CA PRO A 115 -2.33 17.12 -3.19
C PRO A 115 -3.53 17.73 -3.93
N TYR A 116 -4.61 16.98 -4.05
CA TYR A 116 -5.79 17.37 -4.79
C TYR A 116 -6.89 17.94 -3.88
N GLU A 117 -7.97 18.37 -4.52
CA GLU A 117 -9.22 18.77 -3.87
C GLU A 117 -10.36 17.95 -4.49
N TRP A 118 -11.56 18.53 -4.62
CA TRP A 118 -12.64 17.92 -5.37
C TRP A 118 -12.17 17.53 -6.80
N PRO A 119 -12.49 16.32 -7.31
CA PRO A 119 -13.45 15.34 -6.81
C PRO A 119 -12.88 14.30 -5.83
N CYS A 120 -11.62 14.41 -5.39
CA CYS A 120 -11.06 13.49 -4.42
C CYS A 120 -11.72 13.65 -3.04
N ILE A 121 -12.04 12.53 -2.42
CA ILE A 121 -12.69 12.45 -1.09
C ILE A 121 -11.99 11.49 -0.13
N GLY A 122 -10.88 10.87 -0.56
CA GLY A 122 -9.96 10.10 0.27
C GLY A 122 -8.53 10.63 0.15
N SER A 123 -7.72 10.37 1.17
CA SER A 123 -6.31 10.73 1.21
C SER A 123 -5.45 9.90 0.25
N HIS A 124 -4.20 10.33 0.05
CA HIS A 124 -3.19 9.61 -0.73
C HIS A 124 -1.98 9.17 0.12
N PHE A 125 -1.98 9.47 1.42
CA PHE A 125 -0.82 9.31 2.32
C PHE A 125 -0.55 7.88 2.82
N GLY A 126 -1.56 7.02 2.77
CA GLY A 126 -1.48 5.69 3.37
C GLY A 126 -0.48 4.79 2.64
N ILE A 127 0.31 4.01 3.37
CA ILE A 127 1.09 2.91 2.79
C ILE A 127 0.18 1.76 2.32
N MET A 128 -1.04 1.69 2.87
CA MET A 128 -2.16 0.89 2.37
C MET A 128 -3.30 1.84 1.98
N ASP A 129 -4.13 1.41 1.03
CA ASP A 129 -5.33 2.17 0.69
C ASP A 129 -6.43 2.06 1.77
N TYR A 130 -7.53 2.78 1.56
CA TYR A 130 -8.67 2.82 2.51
C TYR A 130 -9.32 1.45 2.72
N CYS A 131 -9.13 0.50 1.80
CA CYS A 131 -9.64 -0.87 1.88
C CYS A 131 -8.60 -1.87 2.43
N GLY A 132 -7.41 -1.39 2.81
CA GLY A 132 -6.33 -2.22 3.31
C GLY A 132 -5.55 -2.98 2.24
N PHE A 133 -5.69 -2.60 0.97
CA PHE A 133 -4.81 -3.12 -0.06
C PHE A 133 -3.46 -2.40 0.00
N PRO A 134 -2.34 -3.14 0.08
CA PRO A 134 -1.01 -2.51 0.13
C PRO A 134 -0.71 -1.75 -1.15
N LYS A 135 -0.18 -0.53 -1.00
CA LYS A 135 0.52 0.19 -2.07
C LYS A 135 1.98 -0.28 -2.12
N ASP A 136 2.74 0.17 -3.11
CA ASP A 136 4.13 -0.26 -3.27
C ASP A 136 5.03 0.09 -2.06
N ALA A 137 4.77 1.24 -1.42
CA ALA A 137 5.47 1.67 -0.20
C ALA A 137 5.32 0.70 0.99
N TYR A 138 4.24 -0.07 1.06
CA TYR A 138 4.09 -1.12 2.08
C TYR A 138 5.25 -2.13 2.00
N TYR A 139 5.67 -2.50 0.78
CA TYR A 139 6.71 -3.50 0.58
C TYR A 139 8.11 -2.95 0.86
N PHE A 140 8.32 -1.64 0.70
CA PHE A 140 9.53 -0.97 1.20
C PHE A 140 9.65 -1.15 2.71
N TYR A 141 8.62 -0.79 3.48
CA TYR A 141 8.64 -0.98 4.93
C TYR A 141 8.69 -2.46 5.33
N LYS A 142 8.04 -3.36 4.59
CA LYS A 142 8.16 -4.80 4.86
C LYS A 142 9.61 -5.28 4.75
N ALA A 143 10.33 -4.87 3.70
CA ALA A 143 11.76 -5.18 3.55
C ALA A 143 12.60 -4.58 4.69
N ALA A 144 12.36 -3.30 5.01
CA ALA A 144 13.10 -2.58 6.04
C ALA A 144 12.86 -3.14 7.46
N TRP A 145 11.63 -3.55 7.78
CA TRP A 145 11.19 -3.84 9.16
C TRP A 145 11.03 -5.33 9.49
N THR A 146 11.14 -6.22 8.50
CA THR A 146 10.96 -7.66 8.72
C THR A 146 12.15 -8.48 8.22
N GLU A 147 12.37 -9.64 8.83
CA GLU A 147 13.47 -10.55 8.49
C GLU A 147 13.07 -11.66 7.52
N GLU A 148 11.77 -11.84 7.25
CA GLU A 148 11.29 -12.83 6.27
C GLU A 148 11.79 -12.46 4.87
N PRO A 149 12.60 -13.31 4.18
CA PRO A 149 13.13 -12.99 2.88
C PRO A 149 12.04 -12.68 1.86
N MET A 150 12.11 -11.49 1.26
CA MET A 150 11.11 -11.02 0.31
C MET A 150 11.74 -10.21 -0.84
N VAL A 151 11.05 -10.17 -1.97
CA VAL A 151 11.31 -9.24 -3.06
C VAL A 151 9.98 -8.75 -3.61
N HIS A 152 9.88 -7.45 -3.85
CA HIS A 152 8.76 -6.81 -4.53
C HIS A 152 9.28 -5.96 -5.68
N ILE A 153 8.52 -5.88 -6.78
CA ILE A 153 8.82 -5.01 -7.90
C ILE A 153 7.59 -4.22 -8.33
N LEU A 154 7.87 -3.01 -8.81
CA LEU A 154 6.93 -2.13 -9.49
C LEU A 154 7.55 -1.59 -10.78
N PRO A 155 6.77 -1.29 -11.82
CA PRO A 155 5.30 -1.25 -11.86
C PRO A 155 4.66 -2.56 -12.32
N HIS A 156 3.37 -2.54 -12.66
CA HIS A 156 2.75 -3.62 -13.43
C HIS A 156 3.37 -3.73 -14.84
N TRP A 157 3.14 -4.83 -15.56
CA TRP A 157 3.75 -5.06 -16.89
C TRP A 157 2.77 -4.97 -18.08
N ASN A 158 1.73 -4.14 -17.96
CA ASN A 158 0.73 -3.90 -19.01
C ASN A 158 0.88 -2.48 -19.61
N TRP A 159 1.78 -2.31 -20.57
CA TRP A 159 2.05 -1.02 -21.22
C TRP A 159 1.90 -1.07 -22.75
N PRO A 160 0.70 -1.30 -23.29
CA PRO A 160 0.51 -1.52 -24.73
C PRO A 160 1.04 -0.37 -25.60
N ASP A 161 1.00 0.85 -25.09
CA ASP A 161 1.40 2.06 -25.81
C ASP A 161 2.88 2.43 -25.63
N LYS A 162 3.64 1.69 -24.82
CA LYS A 162 5.05 1.98 -24.49
C LYS A 162 6.03 0.93 -25.03
N ILE A 163 5.66 0.17 -26.07
CA ILE A 163 6.53 -0.85 -26.67
C ILE A 163 7.84 -0.20 -27.15
N GLY A 164 8.96 -0.66 -26.58
CA GLY A 164 10.29 -0.14 -26.88
C GLY A 164 10.71 1.08 -26.05
N GLU A 165 9.82 1.65 -25.23
CA GLU A 165 10.16 2.76 -24.33
C GLU A 165 10.79 2.25 -23.03
N GLU A 166 11.57 3.10 -22.36
CA GLU A 166 12.12 2.76 -21.05
C GLU A 166 11.08 2.93 -19.93
N ILE A 167 10.96 1.90 -19.10
CA ILE A 167 10.16 1.90 -17.87
C ILE A 167 11.10 1.84 -16.67
N ASP A 168 10.83 2.66 -15.67
CA ASP A 168 11.52 2.60 -14.38
C ASP A 168 11.04 1.42 -13.55
N VAL A 169 11.85 0.38 -13.45
CA VAL A 169 11.53 -0.77 -12.60
C VAL A 169 12.22 -0.59 -11.27
N TRP A 170 11.44 -0.48 -10.20
CA TRP A 170 11.96 -0.44 -8.83
C TRP A 170 11.79 -1.80 -8.15
N ALA A 171 12.70 -2.12 -7.25
CA ALA A 171 12.60 -3.29 -6.38
C ALA A 171 12.87 -2.94 -4.92
N TYR A 172 12.12 -3.57 -4.02
CA TYR A 172 12.35 -3.57 -2.57
C TYR A 172 12.64 -5.00 -2.12
N SER A 173 13.66 -5.18 -1.27
CA SER A 173 14.05 -6.50 -0.78
C SER A 173 14.89 -6.41 0.50
N ASN A 174 14.87 -7.49 1.28
CA ASN A 174 15.81 -7.75 2.38
C ASN A 174 16.71 -8.97 2.10
N CYS A 175 16.77 -9.43 0.84
CA CYS A 175 17.77 -10.41 0.38
C CYS A 175 19.16 -9.75 0.29
N GLU A 176 20.21 -10.50 -0.07
CA GLU A 176 21.55 -9.94 -0.28
C GLU A 176 21.69 -9.29 -1.67
N THR A 177 21.12 -9.92 -2.69
CA THR A 177 21.08 -9.42 -4.06
C THR A 177 19.72 -9.66 -4.70
N VAL A 178 19.40 -8.85 -5.72
CA VAL A 178 18.25 -9.05 -6.61
C VAL A 178 18.73 -9.06 -8.06
N GLU A 179 18.40 -10.13 -8.79
CA GLU A 179 18.54 -10.20 -10.24
C GLU A 179 17.21 -9.92 -10.92
N LEU A 180 17.22 -9.02 -11.91
CA LEU A 180 16.06 -8.73 -12.74
C LEU A 180 16.17 -9.46 -14.07
N VAL A 181 15.11 -10.15 -14.50
CA VAL A 181 15.08 -10.97 -15.72
C VAL A 181 13.83 -10.63 -16.53
N LEU A 182 14.00 -10.27 -17.80
CA LEU A 182 12.91 -10.02 -18.75
C LEU A 182 12.91 -11.11 -19.83
N ASN A 183 11.80 -11.85 -19.94
CA ASN A 183 11.63 -12.89 -20.96
C ASN A 183 12.80 -13.92 -21.00
N GLY A 184 13.29 -14.30 -19.82
CA GLY A 184 14.42 -15.23 -19.66
C GLY A 184 15.81 -14.62 -19.86
N HIS A 185 15.91 -13.32 -20.16
CA HIS A 185 17.18 -12.60 -20.29
C HIS A 185 17.47 -11.77 -19.05
N SER A 186 18.63 -11.99 -18.43
CA SER A 186 19.09 -11.20 -17.28
C SER A 186 19.33 -9.75 -17.69
N LEU A 187 18.83 -8.83 -16.88
CA LEU A 187 19.05 -7.38 -16.94
C LEU A 187 20.07 -6.92 -15.89
N GLY A 188 20.75 -7.87 -15.25
CA GLY A 188 21.76 -7.63 -14.24
C GLY A 188 21.28 -7.85 -12.81
N GLU A 189 22.25 -8.13 -11.95
CA GLU A 189 22.08 -8.33 -10.51
C GLU A 189 22.59 -7.11 -9.75
N LYS A 190 21.86 -6.69 -8.71
CA LYS A 190 22.23 -5.57 -7.83
C LYS A 190 22.29 -6.02 -6.39
N SER A 191 23.26 -5.49 -5.64
CA SER A 191 23.30 -5.63 -4.18
C SER A 191 22.14 -4.87 -3.55
N VAL A 192 21.58 -5.44 -2.50
CA VAL A 192 20.46 -4.86 -1.76
C VAL A 192 20.98 -3.98 -0.63
N ASP A 193 20.45 -2.75 -0.56
CA ASP A 193 20.34 -2.00 0.68
C ASP A 193 18.88 -2.05 1.12
N ARG A 194 18.59 -2.71 2.25
CA ARG A 194 17.20 -2.89 2.73
C ARG A 194 16.51 -1.58 3.13
N ASN A 195 17.27 -0.48 3.24
CA ASN A 195 16.77 0.85 3.58
C ASN A 195 16.61 1.75 2.33
N SER A 196 16.71 1.17 1.13
CA SER A 196 16.67 1.88 -0.15
C SER A 196 16.02 1.03 -1.24
N ARG A 197 15.71 1.64 -2.38
CA ARG A 197 15.26 0.96 -3.59
C ARG A 197 16.43 0.53 -4.47
N MET A 198 16.21 -0.51 -5.23
CA MET A 198 16.99 -0.78 -6.45
C MET A 198 16.18 -0.35 -7.66
N GLU A 199 16.85 0.12 -8.71
CA GLU A 199 16.19 0.69 -9.89
C GLU A 199 16.84 0.22 -11.19
N TRP A 200 16.05 -0.14 -12.20
CA TRP A 200 16.50 -0.45 -13.55
C TRP A 200 15.69 0.35 -14.57
N LYS A 201 16.36 0.87 -15.60
CA LYS A 201 15.70 1.37 -16.82
C LYS A 201 15.51 0.18 -17.75
N VAL A 202 14.27 -0.22 -18.01
CA VAL A 202 13.95 -1.43 -18.78
C VAL A 202 13.18 -1.06 -20.04
N CYS A 203 13.76 -1.32 -21.20
CA CYS A 203 13.06 -1.21 -22.48
C CYS A 203 11.88 -2.18 -22.50
N TYR A 204 10.65 -1.65 -22.55
CA TYR A 204 9.46 -2.46 -22.38
C TYR A 204 9.22 -3.38 -23.57
N ALA A 205 9.17 -4.67 -23.25
CA ALA A 205 8.70 -5.72 -24.13
C ALA A 205 7.60 -6.51 -23.39
N PRO A 206 6.44 -6.76 -24.04
CA PRO A 206 5.42 -7.66 -23.51
C PRO A 206 6.01 -9.01 -23.08
N GLY A 207 5.50 -9.56 -21.98
CA GLY A 207 5.91 -10.87 -21.49
C GLY A 207 6.05 -10.86 -19.98
N GLU A 208 7.11 -11.51 -19.47
CA GLU A 208 7.32 -11.75 -18.05
C GLU A 208 8.58 -11.03 -17.54
N LEU A 209 8.41 -10.24 -16.49
CA LEU A 209 9.49 -9.62 -15.74
C LEU A 209 9.56 -10.27 -14.35
N ILE A 210 10.73 -10.81 -14.02
CA ILE A 210 10.98 -11.54 -12.77
C ILE A 210 12.07 -10.81 -11.99
N ALA A 211 11.82 -10.56 -10.71
CA ALA A 211 12.87 -10.24 -9.75
C ALA A 211 13.15 -11.43 -8.85
N ILE A 212 14.42 -11.81 -8.77
CA ILE A 212 14.90 -13.00 -8.06
C ILE A 212 15.75 -12.53 -6.88
N GLY A 213 15.24 -12.68 -5.66
CA GLY A 213 15.95 -12.38 -4.42
C GLY A 213 16.86 -13.54 -4.00
N LYS A 214 18.14 -13.26 -3.78
CA LYS A 214 19.16 -14.26 -3.46
C LYS A 214 19.84 -14.02 -2.10
N ILE A 215 20.18 -15.11 -1.42
CA ILE A 215 21.01 -15.13 -0.19
C ILE A 215 22.08 -16.20 -0.37
N ALA A 216 23.33 -15.88 -0.05
CA ALA A 216 24.50 -16.71 -0.31
C ALA A 216 24.56 -17.21 -1.78
N GLY A 217 24.17 -16.34 -2.72
CA GLY A 217 24.11 -16.62 -4.16
C GLY A 217 23.01 -17.59 -4.62
N LYS A 218 22.13 -18.05 -3.72
CA LYS A 218 21.00 -18.94 -4.05
C LYS A 218 19.71 -18.16 -4.09
N GLU A 219 18.84 -18.48 -5.05
CA GLU A 219 17.47 -17.98 -5.05
C GLU A 219 16.71 -18.44 -3.80
N ILE A 220 16.13 -17.48 -3.09
CA ILE A 220 15.29 -17.71 -1.90
C ILE A 220 13.83 -17.35 -2.19
N THR A 221 13.60 -16.31 -2.99
CA THR A 221 12.26 -15.80 -3.30
C THR A 221 12.26 -15.13 -4.66
N ARG A 222 11.10 -15.03 -5.29
CA ARG A 222 10.92 -14.31 -6.54
C ARG A 222 9.59 -13.59 -6.59
N LYS A 223 9.56 -12.49 -7.34
CA LYS A 223 8.33 -11.79 -7.72
C LYS A 223 8.25 -11.75 -9.24
N VAL A 224 7.07 -12.08 -9.75
CA VAL A 224 6.74 -12.01 -11.18
C VAL A 224 5.71 -10.90 -11.39
N VAL A 225 5.94 -10.07 -12.39
CA VAL A 225 4.92 -9.22 -13.02
C VAL A 225 4.92 -9.54 -14.52
N ALA A 226 3.75 -9.82 -15.06
CA ALA A 226 3.61 -10.25 -16.45
C ALA A 226 2.51 -9.46 -17.16
N LYS A 227 2.59 -9.40 -18.49
CA LYS A 227 1.48 -8.89 -19.30
C LYS A 227 0.27 -9.80 -19.11
N THR A 228 -0.81 -9.25 -18.57
CA THR A 228 -2.06 -9.99 -18.38
C THR A 228 -2.94 -10.00 -19.63
N GLY A 229 -3.85 -10.96 -19.70
CA GLY A 229 -4.96 -10.97 -20.64
C GLY A 229 -6.06 -9.98 -20.28
N THR A 230 -7.18 -10.07 -21.00
CA THR A 230 -8.42 -9.34 -20.65
C THR A 230 -9.09 -9.97 -19.43
N PRO A 231 -9.87 -9.20 -18.64
CA PRO A 231 -10.68 -9.72 -17.55
C PRO A 231 -11.54 -10.92 -17.98
N ASP A 232 -11.52 -11.99 -17.17
CA ASP A 232 -12.19 -13.26 -17.45
C ASP A 232 -13.02 -13.76 -16.25
N ARG A 233 -12.51 -13.63 -15.02
CA ARG A 233 -13.15 -14.22 -13.82
C ARG A 233 -12.95 -13.39 -12.56
N ILE A 234 -13.83 -13.62 -11.59
CA ILE A 234 -13.73 -13.07 -10.24
C ILE A 234 -13.09 -14.11 -9.32
N ARG A 235 -12.26 -13.68 -8.37
CA ARG A 235 -11.82 -14.48 -7.21
C ARG A 235 -12.27 -13.80 -5.92
N LEU A 236 -12.78 -14.60 -4.98
CA LEU A 236 -13.09 -14.19 -3.62
C LEU A 236 -12.08 -14.82 -2.66
N GLU A 237 -11.43 -13.99 -1.86
CA GLU A 237 -10.47 -14.39 -0.83
C GLU A 237 -10.95 -13.86 0.52
N LEU A 238 -11.24 -14.78 1.44
CA LEU A 238 -11.76 -14.46 2.76
C LEU A 238 -10.58 -14.31 3.73
N ASP A 239 -10.61 -13.27 4.56
CA ASP A 239 -9.67 -13.16 5.70
C ASP A 239 -9.88 -14.28 6.72
N LYS A 240 -11.12 -14.73 6.88
CA LYS A 240 -11.53 -15.90 7.66
C LYS A 240 -12.79 -16.53 7.09
N ASN A 241 -12.89 -17.86 7.23
CA ASN A 241 -14.01 -18.67 6.78
C ASN A 241 -15.04 -18.99 7.88
N GLU A 242 -14.77 -18.57 9.13
CA GLU A 242 -15.60 -18.78 10.31
C GLU A 242 -15.73 -17.47 11.09
N VAL A 243 -16.96 -17.14 11.51
CA VAL A 243 -17.31 -15.95 12.30
C VAL A 243 -18.32 -16.32 13.38
N LYS A 244 -18.38 -15.53 14.46
CA LYS A 244 -19.30 -15.78 15.58
C LYS A 244 -20.71 -15.30 15.28
N ALA A 245 -21.71 -16.08 15.69
CA ALA A 245 -23.14 -15.75 15.73
C ALA A 245 -23.47 -14.70 16.80
N ASN A 246 -22.77 -13.57 16.83
CA ASN A 246 -22.91 -12.54 17.87
C ASN A 246 -23.51 -11.22 17.35
N GLY A 247 -23.83 -11.12 16.06
CA GLY A 247 -24.37 -9.90 15.46
C GLY A 247 -23.34 -8.79 15.19
N THR A 248 -22.05 -9.05 15.41
CA THR A 248 -20.98 -8.05 15.33
C THR A 248 -19.73 -8.52 14.61
N ASP A 249 -19.44 -9.83 14.62
CA ASP A 249 -18.29 -10.40 13.93
C ASP A 249 -18.45 -10.27 12.41
N ILE A 250 -17.33 -10.04 11.73
CA ILE A 250 -17.28 -9.72 10.30
C ILE A 250 -16.29 -10.62 9.61
N ALA A 251 -16.50 -10.91 8.32
CA ALA A 251 -15.49 -11.41 7.41
C ALA A 251 -15.23 -10.34 6.34
N MET A 252 -13.95 -10.09 6.06
CA MET A 252 -13.50 -9.26 4.96
C MET A 252 -13.20 -10.12 3.74
N ILE A 253 -13.77 -9.73 2.61
CA ILE A 253 -13.70 -10.50 1.37
C ILE A 253 -13.00 -9.65 0.33
N LYS A 254 -11.72 -9.96 0.09
CA LYS A 254 -10.98 -9.41 -1.03
C LYS A 254 -11.53 -9.98 -2.32
N VAL A 255 -11.80 -9.09 -3.27
CA VAL A 255 -12.31 -9.42 -4.59
C VAL A 255 -11.26 -9.03 -5.61
N SER A 256 -10.87 -9.99 -6.45
CA SER A 256 -9.85 -9.78 -7.49
C SER A 256 -10.44 -10.07 -8.87
N ILE A 257 -10.17 -9.20 -9.84
CA ILE A 257 -10.50 -9.41 -11.25
C ILE A 257 -9.30 -10.04 -11.93
N LEU A 258 -9.49 -11.24 -12.47
CA LEU A 258 -8.43 -12.05 -13.05
C LEU A 258 -8.63 -12.24 -14.54
N ASP A 259 -7.53 -12.45 -15.25
CA ASP A 259 -7.54 -12.98 -16.61
C ASP A 259 -7.74 -14.50 -16.63
N ALA A 260 -7.75 -15.08 -17.84
CA ALA A 260 -7.95 -16.51 -18.05
C ALA A 260 -6.81 -17.39 -17.49
N SER A 261 -5.60 -16.83 -17.30
CA SER A 261 -4.48 -17.49 -16.64
C SER A 261 -4.55 -17.42 -15.11
N GLY A 262 -5.47 -16.63 -14.56
CA GLY A 262 -5.64 -16.49 -13.11
C GLY A 262 -4.80 -15.37 -12.48
N GLU A 263 -4.20 -14.51 -13.30
CA GLU A 263 -3.43 -13.34 -12.88
C GLU A 263 -4.35 -12.12 -12.72
N VAL A 264 -4.08 -11.27 -11.73
CA VAL A 264 -4.86 -10.05 -11.48
C VAL A 264 -4.62 -9.07 -12.61
N VAL A 265 -5.69 -8.61 -13.26
CA VAL A 265 -5.60 -7.59 -14.30
C VAL A 265 -5.39 -6.22 -13.64
N PRO A 266 -4.20 -5.60 -13.77
CA PRO A 266 -3.79 -4.49 -12.91
C PRO A 266 -4.54 -3.18 -13.19
N MET A 267 -5.25 -3.09 -14.31
CA MET A 267 -6.05 -1.92 -14.72
C MET A 267 -7.55 -2.21 -14.76
N ALA A 268 -8.00 -3.37 -14.23
CA ALA A 268 -9.42 -3.72 -14.29
C ALA A 268 -10.27 -2.86 -13.34
N ASP A 269 -11.38 -2.35 -13.89
CA ASP A 269 -12.33 -1.44 -13.22
C ASP A 269 -13.78 -1.99 -13.20
N ASN A 270 -13.94 -3.29 -13.47
CA ASN A 270 -15.23 -3.95 -13.63
C ASN A 270 -16.14 -3.75 -12.40
N GLU A 271 -17.42 -3.44 -12.61
CA GLU A 271 -18.41 -3.39 -11.54
C GLU A 271 -18.77 -4.80 -11.07
N VAL A 272 -18.55 -5.07 -9.78
CA VAL A 272 -18.92 -6.33 -9.13
C VAL A 272 -20.20 -6.13 -8.33
N MET A 273 -21.21 -6.92 -8.64
CA MET A 273 -22.46 -7.04 -7.89
C MET A 273 -22.37 -8.22 -6.91
N PHE A 274 -22.83 -8.01 -5.69
CA PHE A 274 -22.85 -9.00 -4.63
C PHE A 274 -24.27 -9.41 -4.26
N THR A 275 -24.50 -10.71 -4.08
CA THR A 275 -25.69 -11.25 -3.44
C THR A 275 -25.29 -12.10 -2.24
N ILE A 276 -26.14 -12.13 -1.22
CA ILE A 276 -25.91 -12.84 0.03
C ILE A 276 -27.16 -13.63 0.42
N GLU A 277 -26.95 -14.87 0.85
CA GLU A 277 -27.95 -15.76 1.42
C GLU A 277 -27.46 -16.25 2.79
N GLY A 278 -28.38 -16.62 3.69
CA GLY A 278 -28.04 -17.09 5.03
C GLY A 278 -28.00 -15.99 6.11
N PRO A 279 -27.50 -16.28 7.32
CA PRO A 279 -27.63 -15.44 8.50
C PRO A 279 -26.58 -14.32 8.55
N GLY A 280 -26.54 -13.47 7.52
CA GLY A 280 -25.61 -12.35 7.45
C GLY A 280 -26.05 -11.22 6.53
N LYS A 281 -25.26 -10.16 6.50
CA LYS A 281 -25.52 -8.99 5.64
C LYS A 281 -24.21 -8.34 5.19
N ILE A 282 -24.25 -7.72 4.01
CA ILE A 282 -23.16 -6.85 3.55
C ILE A 282 -23.30 -5.51 4.29
N ILE A 283 -22.25 -5.10 5.00
CA ILE A 283 -22.23 -3.83 5.76
C ILE A 283 -21.35 -2.76 5.13
N GLY A 284 -20.50 -3.14 4.18
CA GLY A 284 -19.59 -2.24 3.50
C GLY A 284 -19.03 -2.84 2.22
N VAL A 285 -18.80 -1.98 1.23
CA VAL A 285 -18.03 -2.28 0.02
C VAL A 285 -17.10 -1.12 -0.29
N GLY A 286 -15.94 -1.38 -0.88
CA GLY A 286 -14.97 -0.33 -1.21
C GLY A 286 -13.92 -0.80 -2.21
N ASN A 287 -13.14 0.12 -2.75
CA ASN A 287 -12.04 -0.21 -3.67
C ASN A 287 -10.76 0.60 -3.41
N GLY A 288 -10.78 1.61 -2.54
CA GLY A 288 -9.60 2.42 -2.21
C GLY A 288 -9.23 3.47 -3.26
N ASP A 289 -10.09 3.72 -4.24
CA ASP A 289 -9.95 4.84 -5.17
C ASP A 289 -10.24 6.17 -4.44
N PRO A 290 -9.26 7.10 -4.33
CA PRO A 290 -9.44 8.35 -3.60
C PRO A 290 -10.49 9.28 -4.23
N SER A 291 -10.83 9.10 -5.51
CA SER A 291 -11.83 9.90 -6.23
C SER A 291 -13.13 9.17 -6.51
N SER A 292 -13.35 7.97 -5.95
CA SER A 292 -14.63 7.25 -6.09
C SER A 292 -15.72 7.78 -5.16
N HIS A 293 -16.85 8.18 -5.76
CA HIS A 293 -18.08 8.60 -5.06
C HIS A 293 -19.11 7.48 -4.94
N GLU A 294 -18.75 6.25 -5.33
CA GLU A 294 -19.63 5.11 -5.18
C GLU A 294 -19.94 4.85 -3.68
N PRO A 295 -21.18 4.48 -3.33
CA PRO A 295 -21.62 4.38 -1.93
C PRO A 295 -20.98 3.21 -1.19
N ASP A 296 -20.39 3.48 -0.01
CA ASP A 296 -19.81 2.47 0.89
C ASP A 296 -20.81 1.45 1.39
N LYS A 297 -22.08 1.84 1.49
CA LYS A 297 -23.20 0.96 1.85
C LYS A 297 -23.99 0.61 0.60
N ALA A 298 -23.50 -0.39 -0.13
CA ALA A 298 -24.16 -0.94 -1.29
C ALA A 298 -23.86 -2.43 -1.42
N ASN A 299 -24.55 -3.07 -2.35
CA ASN A 299 -24.29 -4.45 -2.77
C ASN A 299 -23.49 -4.49 -4.08
N ARG A 300 -22.78 -3.42 -4.46
CA ARG A 300 -21.96 -3.38 -5.66
C ARG A 300 -20.80 -2.40 -5.53
N ARG A 301 -19.72 -2.66 -6.24
CA ARG A 301 -18.55 -1.79 -6.28
C ARG A 301 -17.70 -2.07 -7.52
N ARG A 302 -17.20 -1.04 -8.19
CA ARG A 302 -16.15 -1.19 -9.19
C ARG A 302 -14.83 -1.62 -8.58
N ALA A 303 -14.15 -2.56 -9.23
CA ALA A 303 -12.74 -2.78 -8.99
C ALA A 303 -11.98 -1.46 -9.23
N PHE A 304 -10.91 -1.25 -8.49
CA PHE A 304 -9.92 -0.23 -8.76
C PHE A 304 -8.58 -0.92 -8.86
N ASN A 305 -7.96 -0.86 -10.03
CA ASN A 305 -6.71 -1.54 -10.35
C ASN A 305 -6.73 -3.03 -9.93
N GLY A 306 -7.77 -3.73 -10.40
CA GLY A 306 -7.92 -5.17 -10.22
C GLY A 306 -8.60 -5.62 -8.92
N HIS A 307 -8.88 -4.71 -7.98
CA HIS A 307 -9.38 -5.07 -6.65
C HIS A 307 -10.59 -4.26 -6.17
N CYS A 308 -11.51 -4.93 -5.48
CA CYS A 308 -12.45 -4.29 -4.55
C CYS A 308 -12.65 -5.18 -3.30
N LEU A 309 -13.41 -4.69 -2.32
CA LEU A 309 -13.64 -5.32 -1.03
C LEU A 309 -15.14 -5.39 -0.73
N ALA A 310 -15.57 -6.49 -0.13
CA ALA A 310 -16.87 -6.59 0.54
C ALA A 310 -16.68 -6.98 2.02
N ILE A 311 -17.45 -6.38 2.91
CA ILE A 311 -17.47 -6.68 4.35
C ILE A 311 -18.82 -7.30 4.69
N VAL A 312 -18.78 -8.56 5.16
CA VAL A 312 -19.96 -9.32 5.56
C VAL A 312 -19.99 -9.43 7.07
N GLN A 313 -21.12 -9.07 7.68
CA GLN A 313 -21.35 -9.20 9.12
C GLN A 313 -22.28 -10.38 9.39
N ALA A 314 -21.94 -11.19 10.38
CA ALA A 314 -22.78 -12.26 10.89
C ALA A 314 -23.95 -11.72 11.72
N ASN A 315 -25.09 -12.41 11.67
CA ASN A 315 -26.21 -12.18 12.59
C ASN A 315 -25.99 -12.94 13.91
N LYS A 316 -27.05 -13.10 14.70
CA LYS A 316 -27.04 -13.87 15.96
C LYS A 316 -27.43 -15.34 15.80
N GLU A 317 -27.72 -15.75 14.58
CA GLU A 317 -28.17 -17.09 14.24
C GLU A 317 -27.00 -17.85 13.58
N PRO A 318 -26.66 -19.05 14.07
CA PRO A 318 -25.69 -19.91 13.40
C PRO A 318 -26.18 -20.37 12.02
N GLY A 319 -25.24 -20.72 11.15
CA GLY A 319 -25.52 -21.23 9.81
C GLY A 319 -24.50 -20.74 8.77
N ASP A 320 -24.69 -21.16 7.52
CA ASP A 320 -23.79 -20.78 6.44
C ASP A 320 -24.28 -19.50 5.75
N ILE A 321 -23.42 -18.50 5.67
CA ILE A 321 -23.59 -17.35 4.79
C ILE A 321 -22.98 -17.69 3.44
N VAL A 322 -23.76 -17.60 2.37
CA VAL A 322 -23.29 -17.78 1.00
C VAL A 322 -23.24 -16.42 0.32
N ILE A 323 -22.05 -15.98 -0.08
CA ILE A 323 -21.87 -14.75 -0.86
C ILE A 323 -21.49 -15.10 -2.29
N ARG A 324 -22.15 -14.45 -3.24
CA ARG A 324 -21.88 -14.58 -4.67
C ARG A 324 -21.51 -13.22 -5.26
N ALA A 325 -20.46 -13.21 -6.07
CA ALA A 325 -19.98 -12.04 -6.79
C ALA A 325 -20.12 -12.26 -8.30
N THR A 326 -20.73 -11.29 -8.98
CA THR A 326 -21.00 -11.34 -10.43
C THR A 326 -20.61 -10.02 -11.08
N SER A 327 -20.14 -10.06 -12.32
CA SER A 327 -19.88 -8.89 -13.16
C SER A 327 -20.30 -9.24 -14.58
N VAL A 328 -20.65 -8.22 -15.38
CA VAL A 328 -20.96 -8.41 -16.80
C VAL A 328 -19.76 -9.09 -17.48
N SER A 329 -20.03 -10.18 -18.21
CA SER A 329 -19.06 -10.96 -18.99
C SER A 329 -17.92 -11.63 -18.22
N LEU A 330 -17.95 -11.68 -16.87
CA LEU A 330 -16.96 -12.41 -16.07
C LEU A 330 -17.55 -13.69 -15.48
N GLN A 331 -16.73 -14.73 -15.35
CA GLN A 331 -17.09 -15.90 -14.56
C GLN A 331 -17.29 -15.50 -13.09
N ALA A 332 -18.49 -15.78 -12.58
CA ALA A 332 -18.89 -15.47 -11.21
C ALA A 332 -18.12 -16.30 -10.18
N ALA A 333 -18.03 -15.77 -8.96
CA ALA A 333 -17.42 -16.45 -7.82
C ALA A 333 -18.40 -16.60 -6.66
N VAL A 334 -18.18 -17.62 -5.83
CA VAL A 334 -18.99 -17.92 -4.64
C VAL A 334 -18.04 -18.27 -3.50
N ALA A 335 -18.36 -17.80 -2.30
CA ALA A 335 -17.71 -18.22 -1.07
C ALA A 335 -18.74 -18.50 0.01
N VAL A 336 -18.35 -19.31 0.99
CA VAL A 336 -19.16 -19.68 2.15
C VAL A 336 -18.43 -19.27 3.42
N ILE A 337 -19.13 -18.57 4.30
CA ILE A 337 -18.68 -18.20 5.64
C ILE A 337 -19.55 -18.95 6.64
N ARG A 338 -18.94 -19.71 7.54
CA ARG A 338 -19.65 -20.40 8.63
C ARG A 338 -19.89 -19.45 9.78
N VAL A 339 -21.11 -19.43 10.30
CA VAL A 339 -21.50 -18.66 11.48
C VAL A 339 -21.73 -19.62 12.64
N GLU A 340 -20.95 -19.49 13.72
CA GLU A 340 -20.97 -20.38 14.89
C GLU A 340 -21.44 -19.71 16.19
#